data_AF-A0A7V9GD87-F1
#
_entry.id   AF-A0A7V9GD87-F1
#
_cell.length_a   1.000
_cell.length_b   1.000
_cell.length_c   1.000
_cell.angle_alpha   90.00
_cell.angle_beta   90.00
_cell.angle_gamma   90.00
#
_symmetry.space_group_name_H-M   'P 1'
#
loop_
_entity.id
_entity.type
_entity.pdbx_description
1 polymer ?
#
loop_
_entity_poly.entity_id
_entity_poly.type
_entity_poly.pdbx_seq_one_letter_code
_entity_poly.pdbx_strand_id
1 'polypeptide(L)' 'EWTRRSSYAFGKEVRAVLTNETIYGKTCGIEENGALRIQTENRKIKIIQAGEVEMLRKIPQ' A
#
# COMPACT_ATOMS: atom_id res chain seq x y z
N GLU A 1 -4.79 19.08 -3.68
CA GLU A 1 -4.12 18.57 -4.91
C GLU A 1 -2.90 17.68 -4.59
N TRP A 2 -3.11 16.48 -4.06
CA TRP A 2 -2.02 15.54 -3.74
C TRP A 2 -1.99 14.32 -4.69
N THR A 3 -3.15 13.96 -5.24
CA THR A 3 -3.32 12.80 -6.13
C THR A 3 -2.67 12.97 -7.51
N ARG A 4 -2.46 14.21 -7.98
CA ARG A 4 -2.00 14.51 -9.35
C ARG A 4 -0.49 14.63 -9.52
N ARG A 5 0.28 14.85 -8.45
CA ARG A 5 1.75 14.98 -8.51
C ARG A 5 2.49 13.79 -7.90
N SER A 6 1.81 12.97 -7.11
CA SER A 6 2.42 11.84 -6.43
C SER A 6 2.19 10.57 -7.24
N SER A 7 3.20 10.13 -7.99
CA SER A 7 3.27 8.77 -8.60
C SER A 7 3.20 7.64 -7.56
N TYR A 8 2.94 7.93 -6.28
CA TYR A 8 2.86 7.02 -5.15
C TYR A 8 1.42 6.62 -4.76
N ALA A 9 0.40 7.34 -5.22
CA ALA A 9 -0.96 7.17 -4.69
C ALA A 9 -1.68 5.90 -5.18
N PHE A 10 -1.38 5.41 -6.38
CA PHE A 10 -2.08 4.29 -7.00
C PHE A 10 -1.15 3.38 -7.80
N GLY A 11 -1.32 2.07 -7.64
CA GLY A 11 -0.65 1.07 -8.49
C GLY A 11 0.81 0.80 -8.13
N LYS A 12 1.28 1.25 -6.97
CA LYS A 12 2.59 0.87 -6.43
C LYS A 12 2.45 -0.43 -5.64
N GLU A 13 3.35 -1.36 -5.93
CA GLU A 13 3.51 -2.57 -5.14
C GLU A 13 4.14 -2.20 -3.81
N VAL A 14 3.48 -2.62 -2.73
CA VAL A 14 3.87 -2.35 -1.36
C VAL A 14 3.78 -3.64 -0.57
N ARG A 15 4.63 -3.78 0.44
CA ARG A 15 4.45 -4.77 1.49
C ARG A 15 4.13 -4.04 2.79
N ALA A 16 3.04 -4.43 3.43
CA ALA A 16 2.74 -4.02 4.79
C ALA A 16 3.21 -5.12 5.74
N VAL A 17 4.21 -4.82 6.56
CA VAL A 17 4.65 -5.68 7.65
C VAL A 17 3.79 -5.36 8.86
N LEU A 18 2.88 -6.28 9.18
CA LEU A 18 2.13 -6.27 10.43
C LEU A 18 2.90 -7.09 11.46
N THR A 19 2.63 -6.87 12.74
CA THR A 19 3.24 -7.62 13.85
C THR A 19 3.09 -9.14 13.70
N ASN A 20 2.01 -9.59 13.06
CA ASN A 20 1.65 -11.00 12.94
C ASN A 20 1.90 -11.59 11.55
N GLU A 21 1.90 -10.77 10.48
CA GLU A 21 2.02 -11.24 9.10
C GLU A 21 2.50 -10.13 8.16
N THR A 22 3.13 -10.50 7.05
CA THR A 22 3.46 -9.54 5.98
C THR A 22 2.46 -9.66 4.84
N ILE A 23 1.79 -8.57 4.53
CA ILE A 23 0.81 -8.46 3.44
C ILE A 23 1.49 -7.84 2.23
N TYR A 24 1.42 -8.53 1.10
CA TYR A 24 1.88 -8.01 -0.19
C TYR A 24 0.68 -7.58 -1.04
N GLY A 25 0.78 -6.43 -1.70
CA GLY A 25 -0.26 -5.98 -2.60
C GLY A 25 0.01 -4.63 -3.25
N LYS A 26 -1.02 -4.06 -3.87
CA LYS A 26 -0.98 -2.75 -4.51
C LYS A 26 -1.73 -1.71 -3.71
N THR A 27 -1.16 -0.51 -3.58
CA THR A 27 -1.92 0.62 -3.04
C THR A 27 -3.11 0.94 -3.93
N CYS A 28 -4.30 0.99 -3.33
CA CYS A 28 -5.57 1.22 -4.00
C CYS A 28 -6.33 2.44 -3.42
N GLY A 29 -5.61 3.29 -2.68
CA GLY A 29 -6.15 4.50 -2.06
C GLY A 29 -5.83 4.58 -0.57
N ILE A 30 -6.27 5.67 0.03
CA ILE A 30 -6.13 5.98 1.46
C ILE A 30 -7.54 6.34 1.94
N GLU A 31 -7.94 5.82 3.09
CA GLU A 31 -9.22 6.14 3.72
C GLU A 31 -9.19 7.53 4.36
N GLU A 32 -10.35 8.11 4.64
CA GLU A 32 -10.47 9.46 5.26
C GLU A 32 -9.82 9.56 6.64
N ASN A 33 -9.65 8.43 7.33
CA ASN A 33 -8.94 8.33 8.61
C ASN A 33 -7.41 8.23 8.47
N GLY A 34 -6.87 8.31 7.25
CA GLY A 34 -5.44 8.17 6.97
C GLY A 34 -4.95 6.73 6.81
N ALA A 35 -5.83 5.73 6.84
CA ALA A 35 -5.45 4.34 6.69
C ALA A 35 -5.14 3.98 5.23
N LEU A 36 -4.05 3.24 5.00
CA LEU A 36 -3.66 2.83 3.66
C LEU A 36 -4.45 1.60 3.21
N ARG A 37 -5.05 1.66 2.01
CA ARG A 37 -5.73 0.53 1.39
C ARG A 37 -4.80 -0.21 0.46
N ILE A 38 -4.59 -1.49 0.75
CA ILE A 38 -3.77 -2.38 -0.06
C ILE A 38 -4.67 -3.47 -0.65
N GLN A 39 -4.70 -3.57 -1.98
CA GLN A 39 -5.31 -4.69 -2.68
C GLN A 39 -4.28 -5.81 -2.82
N THR A 40 -4.52 -6.91 -2.10
CA THR A 40 -3.74 -8.15 -2.23
C THR A 40 -4.00 -8.85 -3.57
N GLU A 41 -3.16 -9.81 -3.96
CA GLU A 41 -3.35 -10.56 -5.22
C GLU A 41 -4.71 -11.29 -5.28
N ASN A 42 -5.23 -11.70 -4.12
CA ASN A 42 -6.53 -12.35 -3.96
C ASN A 42 -7.72 -11.39 -4.15
N ARG A 43 -7.48 -10.19 -4.72
CA ARG A 43 -8.44 -9.07 -4.84
C ARG A 43 -9.06 -8.61 -3.52
N LYS A 44 -8.55 -9.06 -2.38
CA LYS A 44 -8.99 -8.60 -1.06
C LYS A 44 -8.35 -7.26 -0.74
N ILE A 45 -9.15 -6.32 -0.26
CA ILE A 45 -8.70 -5.03 0.25
C ILE A 45 -8.36 -5.20 1.73
N LYS A 46 -7.12 -4.91 2.10
CA LYS A 46 -6.65 -4.83 3.47
C LYS A 46 -6.44 -3.36 3.82
N ILE A 47 -6.97 -2.94 4.97
CA ILE A 47 -6.81 -1.59 5.48
C ILE A 47 -5.73 -1.64 6.56
N ILE A 48 -4.64 -0.89 6.35
CA ILE A 48 -3.51 -0.82 7.27
C ILE A 48 -3.59 0.53 7.98
N GLN A 49 -4.03 0.50 9.24
CA GLN A 49 -4.10 1.68 10.11
C GLN A 49 -2.80 1.91 10.89
N ALA A 50 -2.17 0.82 11.35
CA ALA A 50 -0.91 0.84 12.06
C ALA A 50 -0.08 -0.37 11.61
N GLY A 51 1.08 -0.10 11.03
CA GLY A 51 1.95 -1.11 10.45
C GLY A 51 3.03 -0.45 9.61
N GLU A 52 4.14 -1.14 9.42
CA GLU A 52 5.22 -0.64 8.59
C GLU A 52 4.89 -0.95 7.14
N VAL A 53 4.68 0.08 6.32
CA VAL A 53 4.44 -0.10 4.89
C VAL A 53 5.72 0.23 4.15
N GLU A 54 6.36 -0.81 3.63
CA GLU A 54 7.52 -0.65 2.76
C GLU A 54 7.10 -0.70 1.31
N MET A 55 7.54 0.30 0.56
CA MET A 55 7.27 0.36 -0.88
C MET A 55 8.30 -0.48 -1.60
N LEU A 56 7.84 -1.46 -2.37
CA LEU A 56 8.71 -2.28 -3.20
C LEU A 56 9.12 -1.43 -4.40
N ARG A 57 10.14 -0.59 -4.22
CA ARG A 57 10.78 0.09 -5.34
C ARG A 57 11.46 -0.99 -6.16
N LYS A 58 10.98 -1.24 -7.39
CA LYS A 58 11.76 -1.98 -8.38
C LYS A 58 13.08 -1.25 -8.54
N ILE A 59 14.14 -1.77 -7.93
CA ILE A 59 15.50 -1.44 -8.30
C ILE A 59 15.69 -2.01 -9.71
N PRO A 60 15.89 -1.17 -10.73
CA PRO A 60 16.34 -1.69 -12.02
C PRO A 60 17.71 -2.35 -11.79
N GLN A 61 17.80 -3.64 -12.11
CA GLN A 61 19.09 -4.31 -12.31
C GLN A 61 19.70 -3.88 -13.65
#